data_AF-A0A1G2BY51-F1
#
_entry.id   AF-A0A1G2BY51-F1
#
_cell.length_a   1.000
_cell.length_b   1.000
_cell.length_c   1.000
_cell.angle_alpha   90.00
_cell.angle_beta   90.00
_cell.angle_gamma   90.00
#
_symmetry.space_group_name_H-M   'P 1'
#
loop_
_entity.id
_entity.type
_entity.pdbx_description
1 polymer ?
#
loop_
_entity_poly.entity_id
_entity_poly.type
_entity_poly.pdbx_seq_one_letter_code
_entity_poly.pdbx_strand_id
1 'polypeptide(L)' 'MIKEGKNISGAAKETKLTDHPYVGHAQGVIGILTKGRVTRKDYAKQAIAAALIHLENPDLY' A
#
# COMPACT_ATOMS: atom_id res chain seq x y z
N MET A 1 -10.43 12.31 -5.82
CA MET A 1 -9.89 12.87 -7.07
C MET A 1 -8.41 13.12 -6.90
N ILE A 2 -7.55 12.51 -7.72
CA ILE A 2 -6.17 12.94 -7.89
C ILE A 2 -6.25 14.23 -8.70
N LYS A 3 -6.14 15.39 -8.03
CA LYS A 3 -6.45 16.70 -8.66
C LYS A 3 -5.47 17.10 -9.77
N GLU A 4 -4.34 16.40 -9.94
CA GLU A 4 -3.23 16.88 -10.77
C GLU A 4 -2.46 15.78 -11.52
N GLY A 5 -3.03 14.57 -11.67
CA GLY A 5 -2.33 13.45 -12.33
C GLY A 5 -1.07 12.94 -11.60
N LYS A 6 -0.77 13.46 -10.40
CA LYS A 6 0.38 13.06 -9.58
C LYS A 6 0.20 11.64 -9.05
N ASN A 7 1.27 10.84 -9.13
CA ASN A 7 1.31 9.55 -8.43
C ASN A 7 1.43 9.78 -6.90
N ILE A 8 1.21 8.72 -6.13
CA ILE A 8 1.18 8.81 -4.66
C ILE A 8 2.51 9.29 -4.06
N SER A 9 3.65 8.93 -4.66
CA SER A 9 4.97 9.38 -4.21
C SER A 9 5.13 10.89 -4.39
N GLY A 10 4.73 11.42 -5.55
CA GLY A 10 4.76 12.85 -5.83
C GLY A 10 3.84 13.65 -4.89
N ALA A 11 2.61 13.16 -4.68
CA ALA A 11 1.66 13.79 -3.77
C ALA A 11 2.14 13.77 -2.30
N ALA A 12 2.74 12.66 -1.86
CA ALA A 12 3.27 12.53 -0.50
C ALA A 12 4.45 13.48 -0.24
N LYS A 13 5.29 13.72 -1.25
CA LYS A 13 6.40 14.68 -1.16
C LYS A 13 5.90 16.13 -1.10
N GLU A 14 4.97 16.50 -1.99
CA GLU A 14 4.41 17.84 -2.05
C GLU A 14 3.67 18.25 -0.77
N THR A 15 2.91 17.32 -0.21
CA THR A 15 2.17 17.53 1.06
C THR A 15 3.06 17.48 2.29
N LYS A 16 4.37 17.29 2.13
CA LYS A 16 5.35 17.11 3.21
C LYS A 16 5.00 15.95 4.15
N LEU A 17 4.27 14.94 3.63
CA LEU A 17 3.98 13.71 4.36
C LEU A 17 5.26 12.88 4.54
N THR A 18 6.18 12.95 3.58
CA THR A 18 7.50 12.32 3.64
C THR A 18 8.44 12.93 2.61
N ASP A 19 9.74 12.99 2.91
CA ASP A 19 10.77 13.39 1.95
C ASP A 19 11.29 12.21 1.10
N HIS A 20 10.79 11.00 1.35
CA HIS A 20 11.24 9.82 0.63
C HIS A 20 10.83 9.89 -0.85
N PRO A 21 11.77 9.77 -1.81
CA PRO A 21 11.49 10.00 -3.24
C PRO A 21 10.48 9.00 -3.81
N TYR A 22 10.46 7.78 -3.29
CA TYR A 22 9.53 6.71 -3.68
C TYR A 22 8.90 6.05 -2.47
N VAL A 23 7.83 6.63 -1.93
CA VAL A 23 7.20 6.17 -0.68
C VAL A 23 6.85 4.66 -0.69
N GLY A 24 6.52 4.12 -1.86
CA GLY A 24 6.18 2.70 -2.05
C GLY A 24 7.31 1.70 -1.86
N HIS A 25 8.58 2.13 -1.87
CA HIS A 25 9.75 1.26 -1.61
C HIS A 25 10.07 1.11 -0.11
N ALA A 26 9.53 2.01 0.71
CA ALA A 26 9.66 1.95 2.16
C ALA A 26 8.38 1.32 2.77
N GLN A 27 7.89 1.89 3.87
CA GLN A 27 6.66 1.45 4.55
C GLN A 27 5.36 1.81 3.78
N GLY A 28 5.45 2.60 2.71
CA GLY A 28 4.29 3.15 1.99
C GLY A 28 3.52 4.21 2.79
N VAL A 29 2.56 4.87 2.12
CA VAL A 29 1.66 5.83 2.79
C VAL A 29 0.88 5.17 3.92
N ILE A 30 0.53 3.88 3.76
CA ILE A 30 -0.12 3.07 4.80
C ILE A 30 0.73 3.04 6.08
N GLY A 31 2.03 2.76 5.96
CA GLY A 31 2.94 2.75 7.12
C GLY A 31 3.03 4.10 7.82
N ILE A 32 3.13 5.19 7.05
CA ILE A 32 3.22 6.55 7.61
C ILE A 32 1.94 6.90 8.39
N LEU A 33 0.77 6.72 7.78
CA LEU A 33 -0.52 7.10 8.39
C LEU A 33 -0.90 6.20 9.56
N THR A 34 -0.47 4.94 9.57
CA THR A 34 -0.73 4.00 10.68
C THR A 34 0.33 4.08 11.78
N LYS A 35 1.31 4.98 11.66
CA LYS A 35 2.46 5.11 12.57
C LYS A 35 3.24 3.79 12.72
N GLY A 36 3.47 3.12 11.59
CA GLY A 36 4.26 1.90 11.51
C GLY A 36 3.56 0.61 11.96
N ARG A 37 2.27 0.66 12.33
CA ARG A 37 1.52 -0.54 12.76
C ARG A 37 1.28 -1.53 11.63
N VAL A 38 1.09 -1.03 10.40
CA VAL A 38 0.89 -1.85 9.21
C VAL A 38 1.66 -1.21 8.06
N THR A 39 2.57 -1.95 7.43
CA THR A 39 3.27 -1.47 6.24
C THR A 39 2.51 -1.82 4.96
N ARG A 40 2.83 -1.15 3.85
CA ARG A 40 2.34 -1.54 2.51
C ARG A 40 2.64 -3.01 2.20
N LYS A 41 3.79 -3.52 2.63
CA LYS A 41 4.18 -4.92 2.39
C LYS A 41 3.28 -5.89 3.17
N ASP A 42 2.94 -5.58 4.42
CA ASP A 42 2.06 -6.42 5.23
C ASP A 42 0.66 -6.49 4.62
N TYR A 43 0.13 -5.34 4.21
CA TYR A 43 -1.17 -5.26 3.53
C TYR A 43 -1.18 -6.08 2.22
N ALA A 44 -0.10 -5.98 1.42
CA ALA A 44 0.02 -6.74 0.18
C ALA A 44 0.07 -8.26 0.41
N LYS A 45 0.77 -8.72 1.46
CA LYS A 45 0.79 -10.14 1.83
C LYS A 45 -0.60 -10.67 2.15
N GLN A 46 -1.37 -9.92 2.95
CA GLN A 46 -2.74 -10.31 3.30
C GLN A 46 -3.65 -10.36 2.06
N ALA A 47 -3.54 -9.38 1.17
CA ALA A 47 -4.31 -9.36 -0.07
C ALA A 47 -3.99 -10.55 -0.98
N ILE A 48 -2.71 -10.93 -1.10
CA ILE A 48 -2.29 -12.11 -1.87
C ILE A 48 -2.83 -13.38 -1.23
N ALA A 49 -2.68 -13.54 0.09
CA ALA A 49 -3.22 -14.71 0.80
C ALA A 49 -4.74 -14.85 0.58
N ALA A 50 -5.49 -13.74 0.71
CA ALA A 50 -6.92 -13.72 0.46
C ALA A 50 -7.27 -14.10 -0.99
N ALA A 51 -6.49 -13.61 -1.97
CA ALA A 51 -6.71 -13.93 -3.38
C ALA A 51 -6.49 -15.42 -3.69
N LEU A 52 -5.63 -16.11 -2.95
CA LEU A 52 -5.33 -17.53 -3.16
C LEU A 52 -6.31 -18.48 -2.46
N ILE A 53 -7.22 -18.00 -1.61
CA ILE A 53 -8.18 -18.83 -0.85
C ILE A 53 -8.99 -19.76 -1.77
N HIS A 54 -9.37 -19.30 -2.97
CA HIS A 54 -10.12 -20.11 -3.92
C HIS A 54 -9.34 -21.35 -4.40
N LEU A 55 -8.01 -21.27 -4.48
CA LEU A 55 -7.15 -22.40 -4.85
C LEU A 55 -7.04 -23.44 -3.73
N GLU A 56 -7.11 -23.00 -2.48
CA GLU A 56 -7.10 -23.88 -1.31
C GLU A 56 -8.48 -24.52 -1.05
N ASN A 57 -9.55 -23.93 -1.60
CA ASN A 57 -10.93 -24.38 -1.44
C ASN A 57 -11.62 -24.57 -2.80
N PRO A 58 -11.10 -25.44 -3.68
CA PRO A 58 -11.61 -25.60 -5.04
C PRO A 58 -13.03 -26.17 -5.09
N ASP A 59 -13.50 -26.83 -4.04
CA ASP A 59 -14.88 -27.33 -3.99
C ASP A 59 -15.92 -26.21 -3.73
N LEU A 60 -15.46 -25.01 -3.34
CA LEU A 60 -16.32 -23.84 -3.07
C LEU A 60 -16.34 -22.82 -4.21
N TYR A 61 -15.51 -22.99 -5.25
CA TYR A 61 -15.28 -22.01 -6.33
C TYR A 61 -15.02 -22.70 -7.67
#